data_AF-A0A835AYW4-F1
#
_entry.id   AF-A0A835AYW4-F1
#
_cell.length_a   1.000
_cell.length_b   1.000
_cell.length_c   1.000
_cell.angle_alpha   90.00
_cell.angle_beta   90.00
_cell.angle_gamma   90.00
#
_symmetry.space_group_name_H-M   'P 1'
#
loop_
_entity.id
_entity.type
_entity.pdbx_description
1 polymer ?
#
loop_
_entity_poly.entity_id
_entity_poly.type
_entity_poly.pdbx_seq_one_letter_code
_entity_poly.pdbx_strand_id
1 'polypeptide(L)' 'MIVHARQAFGSCIFREVLILACRAIWEQLNGVIFDNVNHSLAAWRVFFRREFSLVTLRAKANVKDLINSWSSHLM' A
#
# COMPACT_ATOMS: atom_id res chain seq x y z
N MET A 1 17.28 2.05 5.79
CA MET A 1 15.81 1.87 5.69
C MET A 1 15.02 3.07 6.23
N ILE A 2 15.13 3.42 7.52
CA ILE A 2 14.37 4.54 8.13
C ILE A 2 14.75 5.92 7.57
N VAL A 3 16.03 6.15 7.27
CA VAL A 3 16.52 7.46 6.76
C VAL A 3 15.95 7.80 5.37
N HIS A 4 15.86 6.82 4.46
CA HIS A 4 15.25 7.01 3.15
C HIS A 4 13.73 7.21 3.24
N ALA A 5 13.04 6.49 4.13
CA ALA A 5 11.62 6.71 4.36
C ALA A 5 11.37 8.14 4.87
N ARG A 6 12.24 8.68 5.74
CA ARG A 6 12.15 10.06 6.21
C ARG A 6 12.35 11.09 5.10
N GLN A 7 13.24 10.82 4.15
CA GLN A 7 13.45 11.69 2.98
C GLN A 7 12.26 11.64 2.01
N ALA A 8 11.62 10.48 1.86
CA ALA A 8 10.45 10.29 1.01
C ALA A 8 9.13 10.75 1.66
N PHE A 9 9.14 11.14 2.95
CA PHE A 9 7.92 11.47 3.72
C PHE A 9 7.11 12.62 3.11
N GLY A 10 7.76 13.53 2.38
CA GLY A 10 7.11 14.62 1.63
C GLY A 10 6.61 14.25 0.24
N SER A 11 6.88 13.02 -0.22
CA SER A 11 6.43 12.55 -1.54
C SER A 11 4.97 12.11 -1.51
N CYS A 12 4.23 12.42 -2.58
CA CYS A 12 2.85 11.96 -2.72
C CYS A 12 2.73 10.42 -2.66
N ILE A 13 3.73 9.72 -3.19
CA ILE A 13 3.78 8.25 -3.20
C ILE A 13 3.82 7.67 -1.78
N PHE A 14 4.64 8.25 -0.89
CA PHE A 14 4.78 7.74 0.46
C PHE A 14 3.46 7.82 1.24
N ARG A 15 2.73 8.94 1.09
CA ARG A 15 1.42 9.11 1.71
C ARG A 15 0.41 8.09 1.20
N GLU A 16 0.34 7.86 -0.11
CA GLU A 16 -0.57 6.85 -0.68
C GLU A 16 -0.23 5.44 -0.17
N VAL A 17 1.05 5.07 -0.14
CA VAL A 17 1.52 3.80 0.41
C VAL A 17 1.08 3.62 1.86
N LEU A 18 1.24 4.65 2.70
CA LEU A 18 0.87 4.60 4.10
C LEU A 18 -0.65 4.44 4.27
N ILE A 19 -1.45 5.22 3.54
CA ILE A 19 -2.92 5.14 3.58
C ILE A 19 -3.39 3.74 3.18
N LEU A 20 -2.84 3.17 2.11
CA LEU A 20 -3.18 1.82 1.66
C LEU A 20 -2.78 0.75 2.68
N ALA A 21 -1.62 0.89 3.32
CA ALA A 21 -1.16 -0.02 4.37
C ALA A 21 -2.10 0.01 5.58
N CYS A 22 -2.49 1.20 6.04
CA CYS A 22 -3.47 1.38 7.11
C CYS A 22 -4.84 0.81 6.73
N ARG A 23 -5.29 1.02 5.49
CA ARG A 23 -6.55 0.45 4.99
C ARG A 23 -6.53 -1.08 4.99
N ALA A 24 -5.41 -1.68 4.57
CA ALA A 24 -5.23 -3.13 4.59
C ALA A 24 -5.25 -3.71 6.02
N ILE A 25 -4.72 -2.98 7.01
CA ILE A 25 -4.82 -3.35 8.43
C ILE A 25 -6.27 -3.27 8.90
N TRP A 26 -6.95 -2.18 8.58
CA TRP A 26 -8.36 -1.97 8.93
C TRP A 26 -9.25 -3.09 8.36
N GLU A 27 -9.05 -3.48 7.11
CA GLU A 27 -9.79 -4.58 6.48
C GLU A 27 -9.56 -5.92 7.20
N GLN A 28 -8.30 -6.23 7.54
CA GLN A 28 -7.96 -7.44 8.29
C GLN A 28 -8.64 -7.47 9.66
N LEU A 29 -8.65 -6.34 10.38
CA LEU A 29 -9.31 -6.25 11.69
C LEU A 29 -10.82 -6.40 11.58
N ASN A 30 -11.44 -5.81 10.56
CA ASN A 30 -12.88 -5.97 10.33
C ASN A 30 -13.25 -7.39 9.95
N GLY A 31 -12.45 -8.08 9.12
CA GLY A 31 -12.69 -9.48 8.83
C GLY A 31 -12.69 -10.35 10.09
N VAL A 32 -11.80 -10.05 11.06
CA VAL A 32 -11.78 -10.79 12.33
C VAL A 32 -13.05 -10.55 13.14
N ILE A 33 -13.52 -9.30 13.21
CA ILE A 33 -14.69 -8.91 14.00
C ILE A 33 -16.00 -9.38 13.36
N PHE A 34 -16.15 -9.20 12.05
CA PHE A 34 -17.42 -9.39 11.34
C PHE A 34 -17.53 -10.74 10.63
N ASP A 35 -16.41 -11.29 10.15
CA ASP A 35 -16.39 -12.50 9.30
C ASP A 35 -15.67 -13.70 9.97
N ASN A 36 -15.19 -13.54 11.21
CA ASN A 36 -14.44 -14.56 11.95
C ASN A 36 -13.24 -15.14 11.17
N VAL A 37 -12.62 -14.35 10.30
CA VAL A 37 -11.37 -14.74 9.63
C VAL A 37 -10.15 -14.47 10.52
N ASN A 38 -9.13 -15.32 10.40
CA ASN A 38 -7.89 -15.13 11.14
C ASN A 38 -7.00 -14.05 10.51
N HIS A 39 -6.20 -13.37 11.35
CA HIS A 39 -5.15 -12.49 10.88
C HIS A 39 -4.16 -13.24 9.99
N SER A 40 -3.88 -12.69 8.81
CA SER A 40 -2.88 -13.26 7.92
C SER A 40 -2.07 -12.16 7.25
N LEU A 41 -0.77 -12.16 7.51
CA LEU A 41 0.17 -11.28 6.81
C LEU A 41 0.21 -11.56 5.30
N ALA A 42 -0.12 -12.78 4.88
CA ALA A 42 -0.26 -13.12 3.47
C ALA A 42 -1.52 -12.45 2.87
N ALA A 43 -2.67 -12.57 3.56
CA ALA A 43 -3.90 -11.92 3.12
C ALA A 43 -3.78 -10.39 3.09
N TRP A 44 -3.14 -9.80 4.10
CA TRP A 44 -2.80 -8.38 4.14
C TRP A 44 -1.95 -7.96 2.92
N ARG A 45 -0.89 -8.73 2.60
CA ARG A 45 -0.02 -8.46 1.44
C ARG A 45 -0.78 -8.53 0.12
N VAL A 46 -1.66 -9.52 -0.04
CA VAL A 46 -2.49 -9.66 -1.25
C VAL A 46 -3.43 -8.46 -1.40
N PHE A 47 -4.13 -8.07 -0.32
CA PHE A 47 -5.00 -6.91 -0.33
C PHE A 47 -4.23 -5.62 -0.65
N PHE A 48 -3.09 -5.41 0.01
CA PHE A 48 -2.24 -4.25 -0.22
C PHE A 48 -1.77 -4.16 -1.67
N ARG A 49 -1.29 -5.26 -2.26
CA ARG A 49 -0.86 -5.30 -3.67
C ARG A 49 -2.00 -5.00 -4.64
N ARG A 50 -3.20 -5.52 -4.36
CA ARG A 50 -4.40 -5.24 -5.16
C ARG A 50 -4.73 -3.75 -5.15
N GLU A 51 -4.82 -3.14 -3.96
CA GLU A 51 -5.14 -1.72 -3.84
C GLU A 51 -4.05 -0.82 -4.42
N PHE A 52 -2.78 -1.19 -4.23
CA PHE A 52 -1.64 -0.46 -4.81
C PHE A 52 -1.69 -0.46 -6.35
N SER A 53 -2.03 -1.60 -6.96
CA SER A 53 -2.20 -1.71 -8.42
C SER A 53 -3.30 -0.76 -8.94
N LEU A 54 -4.39 -0.60 -8.19
CA LEU A 54 -5.47 0.33 -8.55
C LEU A 54 -5.03 1.80 -8.46
N VAL A 55 -4.19 2.14 -7.49
CA VAL A 55 -3.60 3.49 -7.39
C VAL A 55 -2.68 3.77 -8.58
N THR A 56 -1.87 2.80 -9.00
CA THR A 56 -1.02 2.91 -10.20
C THR A 56 -1.85 3.20 -11.46
N LEU A 57 -3.02 2.57 -11.60
CA LEU A 57 -3.89 2.80 -12.76
C LEU A 57 -4.45 4.23 -12.82
N ARG A 58 -4.70 4.84 -11.65
CA ARG A 58 -5.28 6.18 -11.52
C ARG A 58 -4.24 7.30 -11.46
N ALA A 59 -2.96 6.94 -11.47
CA ALA A 59 -1.89 7.90 -11.34
C ALA A 59 -1.78 8.84 -12.54
N LYS A 60 -1.54 10.12 -12.24
CA LYS A 60 -1.21 11.11 -13.27
C LYS A 60 0.11 10.74 -13.96
N ALA A 61 0.23 11.07 -15.24
CA ALA A 61 1.40 10.74 -16.05
C ALA A 61 2.74 11.18 -15.40
N ASN A 62 2.76 12.35 -14.77
CA ASN A 62 3.95 12.89 -14.08
C ASN A 62 4.31 12.18 -12.76
N VAL A 63 3.47 11.27 -12.27
CA VAL A 63 3.72 10.45 -11.06
C VAL A 63 3.91 8.98 -11.43
N LYS A 64 3.61 8.60 -12.68
CA LYS A 64 3.58 7.22 -13.14
C LYS A 64 4.96 6.56 -13.12
N ASP A 65 6.00 7.30 -13.51
CA ASP A 65 7.39 6.82 -13.48
C ASP A 65 7.86 6.56 -12.04
N LEU A 66 7.48 7.45 -11.11
CA LEU A 66 7.78 7.29 -9.69
C LEU A 66 7.07 6.06 -9.11
N ILE A 67 5.79 5.85 -9.45
CA ILE A 67 5.03 4.68 -9.00
C ILE A 67 5.62 3.38 -9.57
N ASN A 68 5.97 3.36 -10.86
CA ASN A 68 6.57 2.19 -11.50
C ASN A 68 7.89 1.80 -10.85
N SER A 69 8.74 2.79 -10.51
CA SER A 69 9.98 2.57 -9.77
C SER A 69 9.75 2.02 -8.36
N TRP A 70 8.63 2.34 -7.71
CA TRP A 70 8.28 1.78 -6.39
C TRP A 70 7.68 0.38 -6.51
N SER A 71 6.86 0.15 -7.53
CA SER A 71 6.21 -1.14 -7.78
C SER A 71 7.21 -2.25 -7.99
N SER A 72 8.33 -1.99 -8.69
CA SER A 72 9.37 -2.99 -8.95
C SER A 72 10.07 -3.49 -7.68
N HIS A 73 10.09 -2.69 -6.60
CA HIS A 73 10.70 -3.06 -5.32
C HIS A 73 9.69 -3.74 -4.36
N LEU A 74 8.41 -3.68 -4.69
CA LEU A 74 7.31 -4.11 -3.83
C LEU A 74 6.66 -5.42 -4.31
N MET A 75 6.84 -5.76 -5.60
CA MET A 75 6.49 -7.05 -6.22
C MET A 75 7.45 -8.15 -5.82
#